data_AF-A0AAU0PSI9-F1
#
_entry.id   AF-A0AAU0PSI9-F1
#
_cell.length_a   1.000
_cell.length_b   1.000
_cell.length_c   1.000
_cell.angle_alpha   90.00
_cell.angle_beta   90.00
_cell.angle_gamma   90.00
#
_symmetry.space_group_name_H-M   'P 1'
#
loop_
_entity.id
_entity.type
_entity.pdbx_description
1 polymer ?
#
loop_
_entity_poly.entity_id
_entity_poly.type
_entity_poly.pdbx_seq_one_letter_code
_entity_poly.pdbx_strand_id
1 'polypeptide(L)'
;MINRRDFGKLVLGATALSFTACNSLASGLSTIPANKKRVVIVGGGFGGAATARYLRKFDSNVEIVLVEQNKEYYTCPFSNAVIAGMEKMDFIKHDLSTLAKKYNIKVVHAKVAKIDGANQNVVLENGEKISYTKAVVSPGIDFKYEKGYTKENEKHAPHAVKAGEQTTILQKQLENMKDGGTFVMVAPADPFRCPPGPYERISLVAHYIKNNKPNSKIIVLDQKDKFSKQVLFTNGWKELYGDLIEWRAAQFGGKVVSVDPVKKIVVTEDEEVQADVLNYIPNQKASQLAFDSGLVAEGKDWCDIHPKTFESKLVKNVHVIGDASNAAPMPKSAFSASTQGKVVALQIARMLKQQEPLNPPKLANTCYSLLSPNYGISIAAVYNALDDKIQNVDGAGGVSPETDPDGHIRILEAKYAYAWYESQTADIFK
;
A
#
# COMPACT_ATOMS: atom_id res chain seq x y z
N MET A 1 46.34 -25.67 -43.40
CA MET A 1 46.67 -26.35 -42.12
C MET A 1 47.21 -25.31 -41.16
N ILE A 2 46.39 -24.88 -40.20
CA ILE A 2 46.79 -23.86 -39.22
C ILE A 2 47.47 -24.57 -38.03
N ASN A 3 48.66 -24.10 -37.69
CA ASN A 3 49.59 -24.74 -36.77
C ASN A 3 49.24 -24.41 -35.29
N ARG A 4 49.51 -25.37 -34.40
CA ARG A 4 49.22 -25.38 -32.95
C ARG A 4 49.87 -24.24 -32.14
N ARG A 5 50.66 -23.34 -32.75
CA ARG A 5 51.31 -22.21 -32.06
C ARG A 5 50.55 -20.87 -32.14
N ASP A 6 49.51 -20.76 -32.96
CA ASP A 6 48.71 -19.52 -33.06
C ASP A 6 47.43 -19.54 -32.21
N PHE A 7 47.09 -20.68 -31.59
CA PHE A 7 45.92 -20.78 -30.71
C PHE A 7 46.15 -20.20 -29.30
N GLY A 8 47.40 -19.97 -28.91
CA GLY A 8 47.78 -19.46 -27.58
C GLY A 8 47.83 -17.93 -27.46
N LYS A 9 47.65 -17.17 -28.55
CA LYS A 9 47.74 -15.70 -28.55
C LYS A 9 46.41 -14.98 -28.63
N LEU A 10 45.29 -15.70 -28.53
CA LEU A 10 43.92 -15.15 -28.64
C LEU A 10 43.08 -15.40 -27.37
N VAL A 11 43.74 -15.47 -26.20
CA VAL A 11 43.07 -15.70 -24.89
C VAL A 11 43.43 -14.66 -23.81
N LEU A 12 44.28 -13.67 -24.09
CA LEU A 12 44.73 -12.68 -23.09
C LEU A 12 44.25 -11.25 -23.37
N GLY A 13 42.94 -11.06 -23.59
CA GLY A 13 42.44 -9.70 -23.83
C GLY A 13 40.93 -9.53 -23.93
N ALA A 14 40.14 -10.10 -23.01
CA ALA A 14 38.72 -9.76 -22.90
C ALA A 14 38.08 -10.16 -21.56
N THR A 15 38.72 -9.92 -20.43
CA THR A 15 38.07 -10.10 -19.11
C THR A 15 38.47 -9.00 -18.15
N ALA A 16 37.98 -7.79 -18.40
CA ALA A 16 37.73 -6.76 -17.40
C ALA A 16 37.24 -5.51 -18.13
N LEU A 17 35.92 -5.38 -18.38
CA LEU A 17 35.25 -4.10 -18.69
C LEU A 17 33.75 -4.35 -18.91
N SER A 18 33.01 -4.73 -17.86
CA SER A 18 31.56 -4.48 -17.75
C SER A 18 30.95 -5.08 -16.47
N PHE A 19 31.30 -4.53 -15.31
CA PHE A 19 30.45 -4.66 -14.10
C PHE A 19 30.35 -3.37 -13.27
N THR A 20 30.95 -2.26 -13.70
CA THR A 20 31.05 -1.02 -12.90
C THR A 20 29.99 0.06 -13.18
N ALA A 21 28.94 -0.22 -13.95
CA ALA A 21 27.98 0.82 -14.35
C ALA A 21 26.73 0.98 -13.45
N CYS A 22 26.56 0.22 -12.35
CA CYS A 22 25.32 0.29 -11.56
C CYS A 22 25.42 0.73 -10.09
N ASN A 23 26.58 1.06 -9.52
CA ASN A 23 26.68 1.39 -8.08
C ASN A 23 27.12 2.83 -7.71
N SER A 24 27.26 3.77 -8.64
CA SER A 24 27.90 5.07 -8.31
C SER A 24 26.97 6.15 -7.75
N LEU A 25 25.64 6.07 -7.93
CA LEU A 25 24.75 7.18 -7.56
C LEU A 25 24.66 7.41 -6.05
N ALA A 26 24.79 6.37 -5.23
CA ALA A 26 24.71 6.47 -3.77
C ALA A 26 26.03 6.90 -3.12
N SER A 27 27.18 6.56 -3.72
CA SER A 27 28.50 6.96 -3.21
C SER A 27 28.67 8.49 -3.05
N GLY A 28 28.07 9.27 -3.96
CA GLY A 28 28.05 10.74 -3.89
C GLY A 28 27.00 11.33 -2.94
N LEU A 29 26.22 10.50 -2.24
CA LEU A 29 25.19 10.93 -1.29
C LEU A 29 25.61 10.73 0.17
N SER A 30 26.85 10.31 0.42
CA SER A 30 27.41 10.20 1.78
C SER A 30 27.54 11.55 2.50
N THR A 31 27.68 12.65 1.76
CA THR A 31 27.72 14.02 2.31
C THR A 31 26.61 14.88 1.72
N ILE A 32 26.07 15.81 2.52
CA ILE A 32 25.09 16.79 2.05
C ILE A 32 25.85 17.93 1.33
N PRO A 33 25.40 18.40 0.14
CA PRO A 33 26.03 19.52 -0.54
C PRO A 33 26.04 20.78 0.34
N ALA A 34 27.16 21.48 0.41
CA ALA A 34 27.40 22.59 1.36
C ALA A 34 26.30 23.67 1.35
N ASN A 35 25.68 23.94 0.19
CA ASN A 35 24.65 24.97 0.02
C ASN A 35 23.22 24.41 -0.04
N LYS A 36 22.99 23.14 0.34
CA LYS A 36 21.66 22.52 0.30
C LYS A 36 21.31 21.85 1.62
N LYS A 37 20.01 21.79 1.89
CA LYS A 37 19.44 20.80 2.81
C LYS A 37 19.01 19.59 2.01
N ARG A 38 19.11 18.40 2.61
CA ARG A 38 18.66 17.16 1.96
C ARG A 38 17.49 16.55 2.70
N VAL A 39 16.48 16.16 1.93
CA VAL A 39 15.39 15.32 2.41
C VAL A 39 15.48 13.96 1.73
N VAL A 40 15.61 12.91 2.53
CA VAL A 40 15.61 11.53 2.05
C VAL A 40 14.24 10.91 2.32
N ILE A 41 13.63 10.36 1.30
CA ILE A 41 12.30 9.77 1.34
C ILE A 41 12.46 8.28 1.06
N VAL A 42 11.93 7.44 1.94
CA VAL A 42 12.03 5.98 1.85
C VAL A 42 10.66 5.38 1.55
N GLY A 43 10.56 4.74 0.38
CA GLY A 43 9.33 4.18 -0.16
C GLY A 43 8.70 5.06 -1.25
N GLY A 44 8.57 4.51 -2.46
CA GLY A 44 8.06 5.18 -3.66
C GLY A 44 6.56 5.02 -3.92
N GLY A 45 5.78 4.59 -2.91
CA GLY A 45 4.32 4.48 -3.02
C GLY A 45 3.59 5.83 -2.90
N PHE A 46 2.26 5.78 -2.70
CA PHE A 46 1.39 6.98 -2.64
C PHE A 46 1.90 8.08 -1.70
N GLY A 47 2.39 7.72 -0.51
CA GLY A 47 2.90 8.69 0.47
C GLY A 47 4.22 9.32 0.04
N GLY A 48 5.27 8.51 -0.13
CA GLY A 48 6.61 9.01 -0.42
C GLY A 48 6.73 9.71 -1.79
N ALA A 49 6.08 9.19 -2.83
CA ALA A 49 6.08 9.86 -4.14
C ALA A 49 5.34 11.21 -4.09
N ALA A 50 4.21 11.30 -3.37
CA ALA A 50 3.51 12.57 -3.17
C ALA A 50 4.39 13.57 -2.40
N THR A 51 5.06 13.12 -1.32
CA THR A 51 6.00 13.96 -0.57
C THR A 51 7.13 14.47 -1.46
N ALA A 52 7.73 13.61 -2.28
CA ALA A 52 8.86 13.99 -3.12
C ALA A 52 8.47 15.08 -4.14
N ARG A 53 7.34 14.88 -4.85
CA ARG A 53 6.82 15.82 -5.84
C ARG A 53 6.40 17.15 -5.20
N TYR A 54 5.66 17.11 -4.09
CA TYR A 54 5.17 18.33 -3.45
C TYR A 54 6.28 19.10 -2.73
N LEU A 55 7.28 18.41 -2.17
CA LEU A 55 8.42 19.08 -1.57
C LEU A 55 9.21 19.86 -2.62
N ARG A 56 9.39 19.31 -3.83
CA ARG A 56 9.98 20.06 -4.95
C ARG A 56 9.17 21.31 -5.28
N LYS A 57 7.83 21.21 -5.25
CA LYS A 57 6.93 22.34 -5.51
C LYS A 57 7.04 23.44 -4.46
N PHE A 58 7.23 23.08 -3.19
CA PHE A 58 7.31 24.05 -2.08
C PHE A 58 8.72 24.60 -1.84
N ASP A 59 9.75 23.86 -2.27
CA ASP A 59 11.15 24.27 -2.13
C ASP A 59 12.03 23.75 -3.29
N SER A 60 12.42 24.66 -4.18
CA SER A 60 13.33 24.38 -5.31
C SER A 60 14.79 24.17 -4.89
N ASN A 61 15.19 24.59 -3.69
CA ASN A 61 16.59 24.60 -3.25
C ASN A 61 16.98 23.32 -2.51
N VAL A 62 16.00 22.56 -2.02
CA VAL A 62 16.23 21.28 -1.33
C VAL A 62 16.70 20.21 -2.30
N GLU A 63 17.70 19.43 -1.87
CA GLU A 63 18.06 18.17 -2.50
C GLU A 63 17.09 17.07 -2.03
N ILE A 64 16.39 16.44 -2.98
CA ILE A 64 15.40 15.41 -2.68
C ILE A 64 15.94 14.09 -3.21
N VAL A 65 16.05 13.10 -2.32
CA VAL A 65 16.44 11.74 -2.64
C VAL A 65 15.28 10.81 -2.30
N LEU A 66 14.75 10.09 -3.27
CA LEU A 66 13.76 9.05 -3.09
C LEU A 66 14.44 7.69 -3.20
N VAL A 67 14.37 6.87 -2.16
CA VAL A 67 14.90 5.49 -2.15
C VAL A 67 13.74 4.51 -2.24
N GLU A 68 13.71 3.71 -3.29
CA GLU A 68 12.66 2.70 -3.53
C GLU A 68 13.28 1.48 -4.21
N GLN A 69 13.06 0.29 -3.65
CA GLN A 69 13.66 -0.95 -4.16
C GLN A 69 13.12 -1.34 -5.55
N ASN A 70 11.85 -1.04 -5.84
CA ASN A 70 11.20 -1.42 -7.09
C ASN A 70 11.32 -0.31 -8.14
N LYS A 71 11.58 -0.70 -9.39
CA LYS A 71 11.54 0.26 -10.52
C LYS A 71 10.12 0.64 -10.91
N GLU A 72 9.19 -0.28 -10.68
CA GLU A 72 7.78 -0.15 -11.04
C GLU A 72 6.94 -0.23 -9.77
N TYR A 73 5.90 0.59 -9.70
CA TYR A 73 4.96 0.59 -8.59
C TYR A 73 3.60 0.10 -9.06
N TYR A 74 3.09 -0.95 -8.43
CA TYR A 74 1.75 -1.48 -8.68
C TYR A 74 0.79 -1.01 -7.58
N THR A 75 -0.27 -0.31 -7.97
CA THR A 75 -1.26 0.17 -7.00
C THR A 75 -2.12 -0.97 -6.49
N CYS A 76 -2.26 -1.08 -5.18
CA CYS A 76 -3.29 -1.94 -4.57
C CYS A 76 -4.72 -1.42 -4.81
N PRO A 77 -5.00 -0.09 -4.78
CA PRO A 77 -6.22 0.44 -5.37
C PRO A 77 -6.40 -0.05 -6.82
N PHE A 78 -7.63 -0.42 -7.19
CA PHE A 78 -8.00 -1.04 -8.47
C PHE A 78 -7.41 -2.43 -8.75
N SER A 79 -6.56 -3.00 -7.89
CA SER A 79 -6.10 -4.38 -8.06
C SER A 79 -7.23 -5.42 -7.95
N ASN A 80 -8.31 -5.09 -7.24
CA ASN A 80 -9.52 -5.93 -7.21
C ASN A 80 -10.22 -5.98 -8.57
N ALA A 81 -10.21 -4.89 -9.36
CA ALA A 81 -10.72 -4.88 -10.73
C ALA A 81 -9.83 -5.74 -11.65
N VAL A 82 -8.52 -5.76 -11.41
CA VAL A 82 -7.61 -6.69 -12.11
C VAL A 82 -7.90 -8.14 -11.75
N ILE A 83 -8.07 -8.47 -10.46
CA ILE A 83 -8.40 -9.83 -9.99
C ILE A 83 -9.70 -10.33 -10.63
N ALA A 84 -10.70 -9.46 -10.78
CA ALA A 84 -11.98 -9.79 -11.41
C ALA A 84 -11.96 -9.77 -12.95
N GLY A 85 -10.81 -9.49 -13.58
CA GLY A 85 -10.67 -9.43 -15.04
C GLY A 85 -11.29 -8.20 -15.69
N MET A 86 -11.67 -7.18 -14.93
CA MET A 86 -12.20 -5.91 -15.45
C MET A 86 -11.09 -5.01 -15.98
N GLU A 87 -9.90 -5.09 -15.38
CA GLU A 87 -8.73 -4.30 -15.77
C GLU A 87 -7.50 -5.19 -15.98
N LYS A 88 -6.49 -4.66 -16.68
CA LYS A 88 -5.19 -5.33 -16.85
C LYS A 88 -4.18 -4.85 -15.82
N MET A 89 -3.15 -5.65 -15.56
CA MET A 89 -2.06 -5.28 -14.65
C MET A 89 -1.40 -3.94 -15.01
N ASP A 90 -1.32 -3.61 -16.30
CA ASP A 90 -0.79 -2.33 -16.78
C ASP A 90 -1.61 -1.11 -16.33
N PHE A 91 -2.92 -1.27 -16.10
CA PHE A 91 -3.78 -0.20 -15.58
C PHE A 91 -3.32 0.27 -14.19
N ILE A 92 -2.80 -0.67 -13.38
CA ILE A 92 -2.33 -0.39 -12.02
C ILE A 92 -0.81 -0.17 -11.91
N LYS A 93 -0.10 -0.13 -13.03
CA LYS A 93 1.36 -0.04 -13.09
C LYS A 93 1.83 1.40 -13.32
N HIS A 94 2.78 1.86 -12.50
CA HIS A 94 3.32 3.22 -12.57
C HIS A 94 4.85 3.21 -12.57
N ASP A 95 5.45 4.10 -13.38
CA ASP A 95 6.89 4.28 -13.48
C ASP A 95 7.35 5.47 -12.63
N LEU A 96 8.30 5.22 -11.71
CA LEU A 96 8.87 6.26 -10.85
C LEU A 96 9.92 7.13 -11.56
N SER A 97 10.37 6.75 -12.77
CA SER A 97 11.35 7.52 -13.54
C SER A 97 10.86 8.92 -13.90
N THR A 98 9.54 9.14 -13.96
CA THR A 98 8.94 10.47 -14.16
C THR A 98 9.34 11.44 -13.05
N LEU A 99 9.45 10.96 -11.80
CA LEU A 99 9.88 11.78 -10.66
C LEU A 99 11.29 12.34 -10.88
N ALA A 100 12.20 11.52 -11.41
CA ALA A 100 13.54 11.93 -11.76
C ALA A 100 13.56 12.91 -12.94
N LYS A 101 12.89 12.54 -14.05
CA LYS A 101 12.94 13.28 -15.32
C LYS A 101 12.28 14.66 -15.27
N LYS A 102 11.16 14.79 -14.55
CA LYS A 102 10.37 16.04 -14.55
C LYS A 102 10.59 16.93 -13.34
N TYR A 103 10.86 16.35 -12.16
CA TYR A 103 10.83 17.10 -10.90
C TYR A 103 12.20 17.23 -10.22
N ASN A 104 13.30 16.86 -10.90
CA ASN A 104 14.66 16.95 -10.34
C ASN A 104 14.77 16.25 -8.97
N ILE A 105 14.24 15.04 -8.90
CA ILE A 105 14.29 14.15 -7.73
C ILE A 105 15.32 13.07 -8.01
N LYS A 106 16.27 12.86 -7.09
CA LYS A 106 17.22 11.75 -7.22
C LYS A 106 16.53 10.46 -6.80
N VAL A 107 16.19 9.60 -7.76
CA VAL A 107 15.60 8.28 -7.47
C VAL A 107 16.72 7.25 -7.37
N VAL A 108 16.85 6.62 -6.21
CA VAL A 108 17.83 5.57 -5.91
C VAL A 108 17.09 4.25 -5.80
N HIS A 109 17.36 3.34 -6.73
CA HIS A 109 16.79 2.00 -6.70
C HIS A 109 17.59 1.09 -5.77
N ALA A 110 17.22 1.07 -4.49
CA ALA A 110 17.89 0.28 -3.48
C ALA A 110 16.93 -0.09 -2.35
N LYS A 111 17.27 -1.15 -1.62
CA LYS A 111 16.58 -1.53 -0.39
C LYS A 111 17.27 -0.87 0.80
N VAL A 112 16.46 -0.26 1.66
CA VAL A 112 16.92 0.36 2.91
C VAL A 112 16.94 -0.70 4.00
N ALA A 113 18.04 -0.79 4.72
CA ALA A 113 18.19 -1.65 5.89
C ALA A 113 17.60 -0.99 7.15
N LYS A 114 17.96 0.28 7.42
CA LYS A 114 17.46 1.04 8.56
C LYS A 114 17.64 2.55 8.40
N ILE A 115 16.92 3.30 9.22
CA ILE A 115 17.20 4.71 9.51
C ILE A 115 18.09 4.77 10.75
N ASP A 116 19.30 5.26 10.60
CA ASP A 116 20.19 5.60 11.70
C ASP A 116 19.89 7.04 12.16
N GLY A 117 18.94 7.15 13.08
CA GLY A 117 18.48 8.43 13.62
C GLY A 117 19.55 9.20 14.39
N ALA A 118 20.48 8.51 15.04
CA ALA A 118 21.55 9.12 15.82
C ALA A 118 22.56 9.84 14.94
N ASN A 119 22.91 9.25 13.80
CA ASN A 119 23.86 9.83 12.84
C ASN A 119 23.18 10.51 11.64
N GLN A 120 21.85 10.59 11.62
CA GLN A 120 21.04 11.16 10.55
C GLN A 120 21.35 10.56 9.15
N ASN A 121 21.41 9.22 9.07
CA ASN A 121 21.65 8.50 7.82
C ASN A 121 20.53 7.52 7.50
N VAL A 122 20.20 7.39 6.22
CA VAL A 122 19.51 6.21 5.69
C VAL A 122 20.59 5.21 5.29
N VAL A 123 20.54 4.01 5.87
CA VAL A 123 21.51 2.93 5.61
C VAL A 123 20.88 1.93 4.64
N LEU A 124 21.52 1.72 3.50
CA LEU A 124 21.10 0.75 2.50
C LEU A 124 21.57 -0.67 2.89
N GLU A 125 20.95 -1.71 2.33
CA GLU A 125 21.35 -3.11 2.61
C GLU A 125 22.78 -3.43 2.19
N ASN A 126 23.33 -2.71 1.21
CA ASN A 126 24.73 -2.85 0.79
C ASN A 126 25.72 -2.12 1.73
N GLY A 127 25.24 -1.48 2.81
CA GLY A 127 26.04 -0.74 3.78
C GLY A 127 26.29 0.72 3.44
N GLU A 128 25.92 1.19 2.24
CA GLU A 128 26.02 2.59 1.87
C GLU A 128 25.11 3.47 2.73
N LYS A 129 25.54 4.71 2.95
CA LYS A 129 24.85 5.67 3.80
C LYS A 129 24.48 6.92 3.01
N ILE A 130 23.22 7.34 3.17
CA ILE A 130 22.70 8.58 2.60
C ILE A 130 22.35 9.51 3.77
N SER A 131 23.19 10.51 4.03
CA SER A 131 22.93 11.49 5.10
C SER A 131 21.72 12.35 4.77
N TYR A 132 20.98 12.79 5.79
CA TYR A 132 19.79 13.63 5.61
C TYR A 132 19.73 14.79 6.61
N THR A 133 19.06 15.87 6.22
CA THR A 133 18.59 16.91 7.16
C THR A 133 17.27 16.50 7.79
N LYS A 134 16.33 16.00 6.97
CA LYS A 134 15.07 15.37 7.40
C LYS A 134 14.88 14.07 6.61
N ALA A 135 14.28 13.07 7.23
CA ALA A 135 13.87 11.85 6.53
C ALA A 135 12.35 11.71 6.53
N VAL A 136 11.79 11.13 5.47
CA VAL A 136 10.38 10.72 5.40
C VAL A 136 10.32 9.23 5.14
N VAL A 137 9.64 8.49 6.00
CA VAL A 137 9.58 7.02 5.99
C VAL A 137 8.14 6.61 5.68
N SER A 138 7.92 6.07 4.48
CA SER A 138 6.63 5.59 3.99
C SER A 138 6.72 4.15 3.47
N PRO A 139 7.09 3.17 4.32
CA PRO A 139 7.42 1.82 3.89
C PRO A 139 6.19 0.91 3.72
N GLY A 140 5.00 1.40 4.08
CA GLY A 140 3.77 0.61 4.07
C GLY A 140 3.69 -0.37 5.23
N ILE A 141 3.23 -1.58 4.93
CA ILE A 141 2.87 -2.62 5.91
C ILE A 141 3.78 -3.85 5.81
N ASP A 142 3.87 -4.61 6.89
CA ASP A 142 4.21 -6.03 6.89
C ASP A 142 3.16 -6.84 7.67
N PHE A 143 3.29 -8.16 7.62
CA PHE A 143 2.29 -9.09 8.13
C PHE A 143 2.66 -9.64 9.51
N LYS A 144 1.62 -9.93 10.30
CA LYS A 144 1.66 -10.77 11.49
C LYS A 144 1.14 -12.14 11.04
N TYR A 145 2.06 -13.07 10.85
CA TYR A 145 1.76 -14.41 10.37
C TYR A 145 1.05 -15.23 11.45
N GLU A 146 -0.07 -15.84 11.07
CA GLU A 146 -0.83 -16.77 11.92
C GLU A 146 -0.26 -18.19 11.83
N LYS A 147 -0.65 -19.08 12.74
CA LYS A 147 -0.22 -20.48 12.72
C LYS A 147 -0.53 -21.13 11.36
N GLY A 148 0.53 -21.59 10.68
CA GLY A 148 0.49 -22.30 9.41
C GLY A 148 0.58 -21.43 8.15
N TYR A 149 0.47 -20.10 8.28
CA TYR A 149 0.68 -19.15 7.18
C TYR A 149 2.08 -18.54 7.31
N THR A 150 2.93 -18.66 6.30
CA THR A 150 4.30 -18.11 6.28
C THR A 150 4.59 -17.42 4.95
N LYS A 151 5.69 -16.67 4.89
CA LYS A 151 6.10 -15.97 3.66
C LYS A 151 6.32 -16.93 2.48
N GLU A 152 6.77 -18.14 2.74
CA GLU A 152 7.13 -19.14 1.74
C GLU A 152 5.90 -19.80 1.10
N ASN A 153 4.76 -19.80 1.81
CA ASN A 153 3.53 -20.46 1.38
C ASN A 153 2.40 -19.49 0.96
N GLU A 154 2.63 -18.17 1.02
CA GLU A 154 1.65 -17.15 0.61
C GLU A 154 1.11 -17.38 -0.79
N LYS A 155 1.92 -17.90 -1.72
CA LYS A 155 1.49 -18.17 -3.11
C LYS A 155 0.35 -19.18 -3.21
N HIS A 156 0.14 -20.03 -2.19
CA HIS A 156 -0.96 -20.99 -2.18
C HIS A 156 -2.25 -20.37 -1.69
N ALA A 157 -2.15 -19.37 -0.80
CA ALA A 157 -3.27 -18.59 -0.28
C ALA A 157 -2.98 -17.07 -0.37
N PRO A 158 -2.91 -16.50 -1.59
CA PRO A 158 -2.34 -15.18 -1.81
C PRO A 158 -3.13 -14.09 -1.08
N HIS A 159 -2.43 -13.23 -0.33
CA HIS A 159 -3.04 -12.11 0.38
C HIS A 159 -3.48 -10.98 -0.57
N ALA A 160 -2.72 -10.75 -1.66
CA ALA A 160 -2.96 -9.72 -2.67
C ALA A 160 -3.22 -8.29 -2.15
N VAL A 161 -2.83 -7.95 -0.90
CA VAL A 161 -2.86 -6.57 -0.35
C VAL A 161 -1.58 -5.77 -0.59
N LYS A 162 -0.52 -6.42 -1.10
CA LYS A 162 0.59 -5.80 -1.83
C LYS A 162 0.45 -6.26 -3.28
N ALA A 163 0.17 -5.33 -4.19
CA ALA A 163 -0.19 -5.67 -5.56
C ALA A 163 1.00 -6.13 -6.41
N GLY A 164 0.73 -6.59 -7.64
CA GLY A 164 1.72 -7.13 -8.56
C GLY A 164 1.63 -8.65 -8.66
N GLU A 165 2.68 -9.36 -8.25
CA GLU A 165 2.73 -10.82 -8.34
C GLU A 165 1.57 -11.50 -7.60
N GLN A 166 1.30 -11.09 -6.36
CA GLN A 166 0.21 -11.63 -5.54
C GLN A 166 -1.18 -11.40 -6.17
N THR A 167 -1.39 -10.27 -6.84
CA THR A 167 -2.62 -9.98 -7.60
C THR A 167 -2.77 -10.97 -8.77
N THR A 168 -1.68 -11.21 -9.50
CA THR A 168 -1.65 -12.18 -10.61
C THR A 168 -1.93 -13.60 -10.15
N ILE A 169 -1.33 -14.01 -9.01
CA ILE A 169 -1.54 -15.35 -8.45
C ILE A 169 -3.01 -15.53 -8.08
N LEU A 170 -3.61 -14.58 -7.36
CA LEU A 170 -5.03 -14.68 -6.98
C LEU A 170 -5.96 -14.68 -8.20
N GLN A 171 -5.70 -13.81 -9.18
CA GLN A 171 -6.44 -13.81 -10.45
C GLN A 171 -6.40 -15.17 -11.13
N LYS A 172 -5.21 -15.74 -11.33
CA LYS A 172 -5.04 -17.05 -11.96
C LYS A 172 -5.68 -18.18 -11.16
N GLN A 173 -5.61 -18.14 -9.84
CA GLN A 173 -6.30 -19.13 -9.01
C GLN A 173 -7.82 -19.05 -9.20
N LEU A 174 -8.38 -17.83 -9.23
CA LEU A 174 -9.80 -17.60 -9.49
C LEU A 174 -10.21 -18.05 -10.90
N GLU A 175 -9.41 -17.74 -11.92
CA GLU A 175 -9.65 -18.18 -13.31
C GLU A 175 -9.68 -19.71 -13.44
N ASN A 176 -8.72 -20.38 -12.78
CA ASN A 176 -8.56 -21.84 -12.82
C ASN A 176 -9.50 -22.59 -11.85
N MET A 177 -10.21 -21.89 -10.96
CA MET A 177 -11.22 -22.52 -10.09
C MET A 177 -12.27 -23.21 -10.95
N LYS A 178 -12.68 -24.45 -10.63
CA LYS A 178 -13.78 -25.09 -11.37
C LYS A 178 -15.10 -24.41 -11.04
N ASP A 179 -16.04 -24.42 -11.99
CA ASP A 179 -17.41 -24.04 -11.65
C ASP A 179 -17.97 -25.01 -10.60
N GLY A 180 -18.71 -24.49 -9.63
CA GLY A 180 -19.06 -25.21 -8.39
C GLY A 180 -18.04 -25.10 -7.26
N GLY A 181 -16.90 -24.44 -7.49
CA GLY A 181 -15.84 -24.28 -6.48
C GLY A 181 -16.20 -23.30 -5.36
N THR A 182 -15.49 -23.39 -4.24
CA THR A 182 -15.63 -22.47 -3.11
C THR A 182 -14.44 -21.51 -3.04
N PHE A 183 -14.73 -20.21 -3.17
CA PHE A 183 -13.76 -19.16 -2.88
C PHE A 183 -13.89 -18.76 -1.41
N VAL A 184 -12.81 -18.88 -0.64
CA VAL A 184 -12.78 -18.48 0.76
C VAL A 184 -11.85 -17.28 0.93
N MET A 185 -12.32 -16.24 1.62
CA MET A 185 -11.47 -15.14 2.06
C MET A 185 -11.45 -15.05 3.58
N VAL A 186 -10.26 -14.86 4.14
CA VAL A 186 -10.11 -14.47 5.55
C VAL A 186 -9.78 -12.99 5.61
N ALA A 187 -10.66 -12.20 6.23
CA ALA A 187 -10.46 -10.76 6.44
C ALA A 187 -9.78 -10.50 7.79
N PRO A 188 -8.78 -9.60 7.88
CA PRO A 188 -7.97 -9.41 9.08
C PRO A 188 -8.72 -8.59 10.15
N ALA A 189 -8.19 -8.60 11.36
CA ALA A 189 -8.60 -7.69 12.43
C ALA A 189 -8.09 -6.27 12.19
N ASP A 190 -8.75 -5.29 12.82
CA ASP A 190 -8.30 -3.89 12.79
C ASP A 190 -7.04 -3.67 13.64
N PRO A 191 -6.19 -2.69 13.29
CA PRO A 191 -6.22 -1.90 12.06
C PRO A 191 -5.45 -2.57 10.90
N PHE A 192 -5.92 -2.36 9.67
CA PHE A 192 -5.26 -2.86 8.45
C PHE A 192 -5.39 -1.88 7.27
N ARG A 193 -4.62 -2.10 6.21
CA ARG A 193 -4.65 -1.34 4.96
C ARG A 193 -6.02 -1.46 4.31
N CYS A 194 -6.62 -0.30 4.02
CA CYS A 194 -7.85 -0.10 3.28
C CYS A 194 -9.02 -0.93 3.87
N PRO A 195 -9.65 -0.47 4.96
CA PRO A 195 -10.74 -1.19 5.62
C PRO A 195 -11.87 -1.71 4.70
N PRO A 196 -12.34 -0.99 3.65
CA PRO A 196 -13.36 -1.54 2.76
C PRO A 196 -12.81 -2.48 1.65
N GLY A 197 -11.48 -2.61 1.54
CA GLY A 197 -10.81 -3.32 0.44
C GLY A 197 -11.12 -4.82 0.34
N PRO A 198 -11.16 -5.59 1.45
CA PRO A 198 -11.59 -7.00 1.40
C PRO A 198 -13.02 -7.15 0.89
N TYR A 199 -13.93 -6.25 1.27
CA TYR A 199 -15.34 -6.34 0.92
C TYR A 199 -15.59 -5.89 -0.54
N GLU A 200 -14.84 -4.91 -1.03
CA GLU A 200 -14.75 -4.62 -2.47
C GLU A 200 -14.25 -5.85 -3.25
N ARG A 201 -13.18 -6.51 -2.77
CA ARG A 201 -12.66 -7.72 -3.40
C ARG A 201 -13.72 -8.80 -3.52
N ILE A 202 -14.44 -9.09 -2.44
CA ILE A 202 -15.52 -10.06 -2.45
C ILE A 202 -16.60 -9.69 -3.45
N SER A 203 -16.95 -8.41 -3.54
CA SER A 203 -17.94 -7.94 -4.49
C SER A 203 -17.51 -8.16 -5.95
N LEU A 204 -16.26 -7.86 -6.29
CA LEU A 204 -15.75 -8.04 -7.65
C LEU A 204 -15.42 -9.51 -7.97
N VAL A 205 -15.02 -10.31 -6.98
CA VAL A 205 -14.93 -11.77 -7.12
C VAL A 205 -16.32 -12.37 -7.36
N ALA A 206 -17.34 -11.92 -6.63
CA ALA A 206 -18.73 -12.30 -6.85
C ALA A 206 -19.22 -11.90 -8.23
N HIS A 207 -18.85 -10.70 -8.70
CA HIS A 207 -19.10 -10.28 -10.07
C HIS A 207 -18.49 -11.25 -11.09
N TYR A 208 -17.21 -11.61 -10.93
CA TYR A 208 -16.56 -12.57 -11.82
C TYR A 208 -17.24 -13.95 -11.75
N ILE A 209 -17.50 -14.46 -10.55
CA ILE A 209 -18.11 -15.77 -10.32
C ILE A 209 -19.51 -15.85 -10.93
N LYS A 210 -20.37 -14.85 -10.70
CA LYS A 210 -21.73 -14.80 -11.27
C LYS A 210 -21.73 -14.93 -12.79
N ASN A 211 -20.74 -14.35 -13.47
CA ASN A 211 -20.67 -14.34 -14.94
C ASN A 211 -19.94 -15.56 -15.55
N ASN A 212 -19.03 -16.20 -14.81
CA ASN A 212 -18.13 -17.21 -15.36
C ASN A 212 -18.23 -18.59 -14.69
N LYS A 213 -18.69 -18.64 -13.44
CA LYS A 213 -18.71 -19.83 -12.58
C LYS A 213 -19.95 -19.84 -11.66
N PRO A 214 -21.18 -19.74 -12.21
CA PRO A 214 -22.39 -19.43 -11.45
C PRO A 214 -22.81 -20.47 -10.41
N ASN A 215 -22.25 -21.69 -10.44
CA ASN A 215 -22.54 -22.73 -9.43
C ASN A 215 -21.59 -22.64 -8.23
N SER A 216 -20.60 -21.75 -8.28
CA SER A 216 -19.62 -21.54 -7.20
C SER A 216 -20.21 -20.73 -6.05
N LYS A 217 -19.53 -20.72 -4.90
CA LYS A 217 -19.92 -19.92 -3.72
C LYS A 217 -18.75 -19.18 -3.09
N ILE A 218 -19.06 -18.17 -2.30
CA ILE A 218 -18.08 -17.36 -1.57
C ILE A 218 -18.34 -17.47 -0.07
N ILE A 219 -17.28 -17.74 0.70
CA ILE A 219 -17.31 -17.68 2.17
C ILE A 219 -16.30 -16.62 2.64
N VAL A 220 -16.75 -15.70 3.48
CA VAL A 220 -15.90 -14.70 4.12
C VAL A 220 -15.83 -15.01 5.61
N LEU A 221 -14.63 -15.33 6.09
CA LEU A 221 -14.31 -15.55 7.49
C LEU A 221 -13.69 -14.27 8.05
N ASP A 222 -14.49 -13.48 8.76
CA ASP A 222 -14.07 -12.17 9.24
C ASP A 222 -13.57 -12.25 10.68
N GLN A 223 -12.37 -11.72 10.95
CA GLN A 223 -11.87 -11.57 12.33
C GLN A 223 -12.54 -10.41 13.09
N LYS A 224 -13.64 -9.84 12.57
CA LYS A 224 -14.40 -8.73 13.15
C LYS A 224 -15.90 -9.00 13.09
N ASP A 225 -16.65 -8.34 13.99
CA ASP A 225 -18.12 -8.41 14.01
C ASP A 225 -18.82 -7.31 13.21
N LYS A 226 -18.07 -6.27 12.82
CA LYS A 226 -18.54 -5.18 11.98
C LYS A 226 -17.44 -4.74 11.03
N PHE A 227 -17.84 -4.17 9.89
CA PHE A 227 -16.88 -3.66 8.91
C PHE A 227 -17.28 -2.35 8.23
N SER A 228 -16.32 -1.75 7.54
CA SER A 228 -16.48 -0.46 6.87
C SER A 228 -17.56 -0.53 5.79
N LYS A 229 -18.54 0.38 5.85
CA LYS A 229 -19.69 0.46 4.92
C LYS A 229 -20.55 -0.81 4.89
N GLN A 230 -20.60 -1.57 5.99
CA GLN A 230 -21.27 -2.88 6.05
C GLN A 230 -22.70 -2.87 5.47
N VAL A 231 -23.56 -1.94 5.91
CA VAL A 231 -24.94 -1.85 5.40
C VAL A 231 -24.99 -1.67 3.88
N LEU A 232 -24.15 -0.80 3.32
CA LEU A 232 -24.07 -0.56 1.88
C LEU A 232 -23.60 -1.81 1.12
N PHE A 233 -22.58 -2.50 1.64
CA PHE A 233 -22.08 -3.74 1.05
C PHE A 233 -23.12 -4.86 1.12
N THR A 234 -23.73 -5.12 2.28
CA THR A 234 -24.70 -6.21 2.43
C THR A 234 -25.96 -5.97 1.61
N ASN A 235 -26.42 -4.72 1.51
CA ASN A 235 -27.55 -4.38 0.63
C ASN A 235 -27.18 -4.59 -0.85
N GLY A 236 -26.01 -4.09 -1.28
CA GLY A 236 -25.54 -4.27 -2.64
C GLY A 236 -25.26 -5.75 -2.99
N TRP A 237 -24.77 -6.56 -2.05
CA TRP A 237 -24.59 -8.00 -2.25
C TRP A 237 -25.92 -8.72 -2.43
N LYS A 238 -26.91 -8.42 -1.59
CA LYS A 238 -28.26 -8.99 -1.72
C LYS A 238 -28.88 -8.64 -3.08
N GLU A 239 -28.76 -7.39 -3.50
CA GLU A 239 -29.28 -6.90 -4.78
C GLU A 239 -28.57 -7.53 -5.99
N LEU A 240 -27.24 -7.57 -5.97
CA LEU A 240 -26.44 -7.96 -7.14
C LEU A 240 -26.19 -9.47 -7.23
N TYR A 241 -26.08 -10.14 -6.07
CA TYR A 241 -25.50 -11.47 -5.95
C TYR A 241 -26.38 -12.47 -5.16
N GLY A 242 -27.48 -12.03 -4.55
CA GLY A 242 -28.36 -12.91 -3.77
C GLY A 242 -27.60 -13.64 -2.67
N ASP A 243 -27.71 -14.97 -2.65
CA ASP A 243 -27.10 -15.83 -1.62
C ASP A 243 -25.67 -16.29 -1.96
N LEU A 244 -25.03 -15.73 -3.01
CA LEU A 244 -23.69 -16.14 -3.45
C LEU A 244 -22.60 -15.92 -2.39
N ILE A 245 -22.79 -14.91 -1.52
CA ILE A 245 -21.80 -14.50 -0.52
C ILE A 245 -22.32 -14.84 0.88
N GLU A 246 -21.61 -15.71 1.56
CA GLU A 246 -21.77 -15.99 2.98
C GLU A 246 -20.73 -15.21 3.78
N TRP A 247 -21.15 -14.23 4.57
CA TRP A 247 -20.26 -13.48 5.47
C TRP A 247 -20.46 -13.92 6.92
N ARG A 248 -19.37 -14.37 7.54
CA ARG A 248 -19.33 -14.84 8.93
C ARG A 248 -18.55 -13.85 9.79
N ALA A 249 -19.25 -13.25 10.74
CA ALA A 249 -18.66 -12.41 11.77
C ALA A 249 -17.78 -13.23 12.73
N ALA A 250 -16.84 -12.59 13.42
CA ALA A 250 -15.95 -13.27 14.36
C ALA A 250 -16.70 -14.11 15.40
N GLN A 251 -17.74 -13.53 16.02
CA GLN A 251 -18.58 -14.20 17.01
C GLN A 251 -19.51 -15.30 16.45
N PHE A 252 -19.56 -15.45 15.12
CA PHE A 252 -20.42 -16.40 14.41
C PHE A 252 -19.62 -17.19 13.35
N GLY A 253 -18.58 -17.90 13.79
CA GLY A 253 -17.78 -18.81 12.94
C GLY A 253 -16.79 -18.13 11.99
N GLY A 254 -16.59 -16.81 12.10
CA GLY A 254 -15.59 -16.08 11.31
C GLY A 254 -14.18 -16.10 11.88
N LYS A 255 -14.02 -16.39 13.19
CA LYS A 255 -12.74 -16.35 13.88
C LYS A 255 -11.85 -17.55 13.49
N VAL A 256 -10.66 -17.24 12.97
CA VAL A 256 -9.73 -18.24 12.42
C VAL A 256 -8.61 -18.51 13.42
N VAL A 257 -8.29 -19.79 13.62
CA VAL A 257 -7.24 -20.24 14.56
C VAL A 257 -5.99 -20.76 13.86
N SER A 258 -6.13 -21.29 12.64
CA SER A 258 -4.99 -21.70 11.82
C SER A 258 -5.37 -21.84 10.35
N VAL A 259 -4.35 -21.84 9.49
CA VAL A 259 -4.53 -21.99 8.04
C VAL A 259 -3.51 -23.00 7.52
N ASP A 260 -3.93 -23.89 6.63
CA ASP A 260 -3.04 -24.69 5.78
C ASP A 260 -3.17 -24.19 4.34
N PRO A 261 -2.26 -23.32 3.87
CA PRO A 261 -2.34 -22.74 2.54
C PRO A 261 -2.23 -23.77 1.42
N VAL A 262 -1.44 -24.83 1.61
CA VAL A 262 -1.17 -25.84 0.58
C VAL A 262 -2.42 -26.69 0.36
N LYS A 263 -3.07 -27.12 1.45
CA LYS A 263 -4.34 -27.85 1.39
C LYS A 263 -5.55 -26.95 1.19
N LYS A 264 -5.38 -25.63 1.34
CA LYS A 264 -6.44 -24.61 1.29
C LYS A 264 -7.53 -24.87 2.33
N ILE A 265 -7.11 -25.22 3.53
CA ILE A 265 -7.99 -25.44 4.68
C ILE A 265 -7.82 -24.27 5.64
N VAL A 266 -8.94 -23.72 6.11
CA VAL A 266 -8.98 -22.75 7.20
C VAL A 266 -9.66 -23.40 8.39
N VAL A 267 -9.02 -23.38 9.55
CA VAL A 267 -9.62 -23.88 10.80
C VAL A 267 -10.16 -22.68 11.57
N THR A 268 -11.46 -22.69 11.84
CA THR A 268 -12.13 -21.72 12.74
C THR A 268 -12.22 -22.31 14.15
N GLU A 269 -12.80 -21.57 15.10
CA GLU A 269 -13.10 -22.14 16.42
C GLU A 269 -14.18 -23.25 16.37
N ASP A 270 -14.98 -23.29 15.30
CA ASP A 270 -16.15 -24.15 15.18
C ASP A 270 -15.93 -25.33 14.21
N GLU A 271 -15.19 -25.12 13.12
CA GLU A 271 -15.07 -26.11 12.03
C GLU A 271 -13.82 -25.95 11.15
N GLU A 272 -13.61 -26.92 10.26
CA GLU A 272 -12.68 -26.80 9.14
C GLU A 272 -13.43 -26.38 7.86
N VAL A 273 -12.95 -25.30 7.21
CA VAL A 273 -13.50 -24.79 5.96
C VAL A 273 -12.52 -25.09 4.82
N GLN A 274 -12.92 -25.96 3.89
CA GLN A 274 -12.17 -26.27 2.68
C GLN A 274 -12.45 -25.25 1.58
N ALA A 275 -11.38 -24.78 0.92
CA ALA A 275 -11.47 -23.86 -0.22
C ALA A 275 -10.89 -24.48 -1.50
N ASP A 276 -11.44 -24.10 -2.65
CA ASP A 276 -10.81 -24.30 -3.96
C ASP A 276 -9.85 -23.15 -4.29
N VAL A 277 -10.17 -21.94 -3.83
CA VAL A 277 -9.30 -20.76 -3.85
C VAL A 277 -9.36 -20.10 -2.48
N LEU A 278 -8.19 -19.88 -1.88
CA LEU A 278 -8.08 -19.27 -0.56
C LEU A 278 -7.38 -17.91 -0.67
N ASN A 279 -8.07 -16.82 -0.35
CA ASN A 279 -7.47 -15.51 -0.17
C ASN A 279 -7.32 -15.23 1.34
N TYR A 280 -6.12 -15.47 1.88
CA TYR A 280 -5.84 -15.18 3.29
C TYR A 280 -5.16 -13.81 3.44
N ILE A 281 -5.81 -12.87 4.12
CA ILE A 281 -5.23 -11.55 4.42
C ILE A 281 -4.76 -11.54 5.88
N PRO A 282 -3.44 -11.58 6.15
CA PRO A 282 -2.94 -11.58 7.52
C PRO A 282 -3.23 -10.26 8.23
N ASN A 283 -3.24 -10.33 9.56
CA ASN A 283 -3.13 -9.14 10.41
C ASN A 283 -1.87 -8.35 10.04
N GLN A 284 -1.92 -7.03 10.21
CA GLN A 284 -0.90 -6.14 9.67
C GLN A 284 -0.22 -5.34 10.77
N LYS A 285 1.02 -4.93 10.48
CA LYS A 285 1.83 -4.01 11.27
C LYS A 285 2.59 -3.07 10.33
N ALA A 286 3.27 -2.06 10.87
CA ALA A 286 4.22 -1.27 10.09
C ALA A 286 5.28 -2.19 9.47
N SER A 287 5.87 -1.78 8.34
CA SER A 287 6.94 -2.58 7.73
C SER A 287 8.08 -2.86 8.72
N GLN A 288 8.73 -4.01 8.60
CA GLN A 288 9.89 -4.40 9.39
C GLN A 288 10.98 -3.34 9.40
N LEU A 289 11.16 -2.60 8.30
CA LEU A 289 12.06 -1.44 8.25
C LEU A 289 11.77 -0.42 9.37
N ALA A 290 10.51 -0.17 9.70
CA ALA A 290 10.15 0.77 10.76
C ALA A 290 10.56 0.24 12.15
N PHE A 291 10.45 -1.07 12.37
CA PHE A 291 10.93 -1.72 13.59
C PHE A 291 12.45 -1.65 13.68
N ASP A 292 13.16 -2.02 12.60
CA ASP A 292 14.63 -2.04 12.52
C ASP A 292 15.24 -0.63 12.64
N SER A 293 14.42 0.41 12.44
CA SER A 293 14.78 1.82 12.57
C SER A 293 14.40 2.44 13.92
N GLY A 294 13.83 1.65 14.85
CA GLY A 294 13.39 2.16 16.16
C GLY A 294 12.21 3.15 16.08
N LEU A 295 11.40 3.08 15.02
CA LEU A 295 10.26 3.97 14.80
C LEU A 295 8.95 3.45 15.42
N VAL A 296 8.95 2.21 15.91
CA VAL A 296 7.80 1.57 16.57
C VAL A 296 8.18 1.34 18.03
N ALA A 297 7.30 1.79 18.95
CA ALA A 297 7.51 1.57 20.38
C ALA A 297 7.31 0.09 20.74
N GLU A 298 7.93 -0.36 21.84
CA GLU A 298 7.77 -1.72 22.33
C GLU A 298 6.30 -2.08 22.57
N GLY A 299 5.90 -3.28 22.14
CA GLY A 299 4.52 -3.75 22.25
C GLY A 299 3.50 -3.05 21.33
N LYS A 300 3.95 -2.19 20.41
CA LYS A 300 3.10 -1.54 19.40
C LYS A 300 3.33 -2.15 18.01
N ASP A 301 2.31 -2.02 17.16
CA ASP A 301 2.36 -2.46 15.76
C ASP A 301 2.64 -1.31 14.76
N TRP A 302 2.56 -0.05 15.19
CA TRP A 302 2.59 1.13 14.31
C TRP A 302 3.43 2.27 14.89
N CYS A 303 3.87 3.19 14.03
CA CYS A 303 4.70 4.32 14.43
C CYS A 303 3.87 5.48 14.99
N ASP A 304 4.08 5.83 16.26
CA ASP A 304 3.48 7.02 16.85
C ASP A 304 4.15 8.30 16.34
N ILE A 305 3.33 9.28 15.97
CA ILE A 305 3.77 10.52 15.32
C ILE A 305 3.22 11.76 16.03
N HIS A 306 3.89 12.89 15.87
CA HIS A 306 3.37 14.22 16.17
C HIS A 306 2.35 14.63 15.09
N PRO A 307 1.05 14.81 15.40
CA PRO A 307 0.01 14.93 14.38
C PRO A 307 0.21 16.04 13.34
N LYS A 308 0.70 17.21 13.75
CA LYS A 308 0.89 18.35 12.83
C LYS A 308 1.98 18.12 11.78
N THR A 309 3.05 17.43 12.16
CA THR A 309 4.27 17.32 11.35
C THR A 309 4.52 15.90 10.86
N PHE A 310 3.82 14.92 11.42
CA PHE A 310 4.10 13.48 11.29
C PHE A 310 5.52 13.10 11.71
N GLU A 311 6.23 13.95 12.45
CA GLU A 311 7.54 13.60 13.02
C GLU A 311 7.36 12.44 14.00
N SER A 312 8.24 11.44 13.93
CA SER A 312 8.26 10.32 14.86
C SER A 312 8.43 10.83 16.29
N LYS A 313 7.65 10.28 17.22
CA LYS A 313 7.85 10.55 18.65
C LYS A 313 9.14 9.93 19.21
N LEU A 314 9.77 9.02 18.47
CA LEU A 314 10.94 8.25 18.92
C LEU A 314 12.22 8.72 18.25
N VAL A 315 12.16 9.16 16.99
CA VAL A 315 13.34 9.52 16.21
C VAL A 315 13.19 10.93 15.63
N LYS A 316 13.98 11.86 16.18
CA LYS A 316 14.00 13.26 15.75
C LYS A 316 14.38 13.38 14.26
N ASN A 317 13.80 14.36 13.58
CA ASN A 317 14.01 14.67 12.17
C ASN A 317 13.54 13.57 11.19
N VAL A 318 12.83 12.55 11.67
CA VAL A 318 12.24 11.48 10.85
C VAL A 318 10.73 11.60 10.90
N HIS A 319 10.09 11.70 9.74
CA HIS A 319 8.64 11.80 9.60
C HIS A 319 8.08 10.49 9.07
N VAL A 320 7.06 9.91 9.72
CA VAL A 320 6.47 8.64 9.29
C VAL A 320 5.06 8.87 8.75
N ILE A 321 4.80 8.43 7.52
CA ILE A 321 3.52 8.66 6.82
C ILE A 321 2.97 7.39 6.17
N GLY A 322 1.71 7.45 5.75
CA GLY A 322 0.99 6.35 5.14
C GLY A 322 0.67 5.26 6.17
N ASP A 323 0.57 4.03 5.69
CA ASP A 323 0.09 2.91 6.51
C ASP A 323 0.95 2.65 7.75
N ALA A 324 2.26 2.94 7.71
CA ALA A 324 3.15 2.72 8.85
C ALA A 324 2.83 3.63 10.04
N SER A 325 2.21 4.79 9.80
CA SER A 325 1.90 5.77 10.83
C SER A 325 0.64 5.40 11.63
N ASN A 326 0.63 5.77 12.91
CA ASN A 326 -0.55 5.84 13.74
C ASN A 326 -1.22 7.22 13.57
N ALA A 327 -2.11 7.32 12.57
CA ALA A 327 -2.77 8.56 12.18
C ALA A 327 -4.30 8.52 12.41
N ALA A 328 -4.78 7.69 13.35
CA ALA A 328 -6.19 7.60 13.67
C ALA A 328 -6.78 9.00 13.98
N PRO A 329 -8.01 9.31 13.49
CA PRO A 329 -8.97 8.41 12.83
C PRO A 329 -8.81 8.28 11.30
N MET A 330 -7.69 8.72 10.70
CA MET A 330 -7.48 8.49 9.27
C MET A 330 -7.28 7.00 8.96
N PRO A 331 -7.95 6.45 7.93
CA PRO A 331 -7.72 5.08 7.53
C PRO A 331 -6.35 4.93 6.85
N LYS A 332 -5.79 3.73 6.92
CA LYS A 332 -4.57 3.33 6.19
C LYS A 332 -4.90 3.15 4.70
N SER A 333 -5.00 4.24 3.96
CA SER A 333 -5.43 4.26 2.55
C SER A 333 -4.44 5.03 1.66
N ALA A 334 -4.54 4.80 0.34
CA ALA A 334 -3.79 5.55 -0.64
C ALA A 334 -4.08 7.07 -0.58
N PHE A 335 -5.35 7.45 -0.40
CA PHE A 335 -5.74 8.85 -0.27
C PHE A 335 -5.10 9.46 0.98
N SER A 336 -5.28 8.84 2.15
CA SER A 336 -4.66 9.28 3.40
C SER A 336 -3.15 9.43 3.25
N ALA A 337 -2.46 8.41 2.74
CA ALA A 337 -1.01 8.45 2.54
C ALA A 337 -0.58 9.62 1.66
N SER A 338 -1.29 9.87 0.55
CA SER A 338 -0.97 11.00 -0.34
C SER A 338 -1.21 12.35 0.32
N THR A 339 -2.32 12.53 1.06
CA THR A 339 -2.63 13.80 1.72
C THR A 339 -1.65 14.07 2.86
N GLN A 340 -1.31 13.04 3.63
CA GLN A 340 -0.24 13.11 4.63
C GLN A 340 1.08 13.49 3.96
N GLY A 341 1.42 12.87 2.83
CA GLY A 341 2.64 13.18 2.08
C GLY A 341 2.73 14.64 1.63
N LYS A 342 1.62 15.21 1.15
CA LYS A 342 1.50 16.63 0.77
C LYS A 342 1.66 17.57 1.97
N VAL A 343 1.01 17.25 3.09
CA VAL A 343 1.11 18.03 4.34
C VAL A 343 2.54 17.98 4.88
N VAL A 344 3.15 16.80 4.98
CA VAL A 344 4.53 16.65 5.45
C VAL A 344 5.52 17.38 4.56
N ALA A 345 5.36 17.34 3.24
CA ALA A 345 6.17 18.12 2.32
C ALA A 345 6.11 19.63 2.63
N LEU A 346 4.89 20.17 2.87
CA LEU A 346 4.72 21.57 3.24
C LEU A 346 5.36 21.88 4.60
N GLN A 347 5.13 21.05 5.61
CA GLN A 347 5.70 21.25 6.95
C GLN A 347 7.23 21.22 6.91
N ILE A 348 7.83 20.26 6.20
CA ILE A 348 9.29 20.18 6.04
C ILE A 348 9.82 21.42 5.33
N ALA A 349 9.19 21.86 4.23
CA ALA A 349 9.61 23.08 3.53
C ALA A 349 9.59 24.32 4.44
N ARG A 350 8.57 24.46 5.31
CA ARG A 350 8.48 25.54 6.28
C ARG A 350 9.58 25.44 7.34
N MET A 351 9.76 24.26 7.95
CA MET A 351 10.79 24.04 8.98
C MET A 351 12.21 24.28 8.44
N LEU A 352 12.51 23.88 7.20
CA LEU A 352 13.82 24.12 6.59
C LEU A 352 14.09 25.61 6.35
N LYS A 353 13.04 26.42 6.20
CA LYS A 353 13.09 27.89 6.11
C LYS A 353 12.92 28.58 7.47
N GLN A 354 12.97 27.83 8.57
CA GLN A 354 12.76 28.34 9.94
C GLN A 354 11.42 29.07 10.11
N GLN A 355 10.39 28.62 9.40
CA GLN A 355 9.02 29.10 9.54
C GLN A 355 8.22 28.15 10.42
N GLU A 356 7.29 28.72 11.20
CA GLU A 356 6.36 27.96 12.03
C GLU A 356 5.57 26.94 11.20
N PRO A 357 5.38 25.69 11.68
CA PRO A 357 4.49 24.73 11.03
C PRO A 357 3.08 25.29 10.82
N LEU A 358 2.45 24.91 9.71
CA LEU A 358 1.02 25.18 9.49
C LEU A 358 0.20 24.56 10.63
N ASN A 359 -0.76 25.31 11.16
CA ASN A 359 -1.56 24.89 12.30
C ASN A 359 -3.02 25.39 12.23
N PRO A 360 -4.03 24.49 12.24
CA PRO A 360 -3.91 23.05 11.99
C PRO A 360 -3.76 22.78 10.48
N PRO A 361 -2.89 21.86 10.05
CA PRO A 361 -2.95 21.38 8.68
C PRO A 361 -4.26 20.59 8.48
N LYS A 362 -4.81 20.72 7.27
CA LYS A 362 -6.01 20.00 6.85
C LYS A 362 -5.61 18.71 6.13
N LEU A 363 -6.29 17.62 6.47
CA LEU A 363 -6.12 16.31 5.85
C LEU A 363 -7.48 15.83 5.33
N ALA A 364 -7.48 14.88 4.40
CA ALA A 364 -8.69 14.33 3.80
C ALA A 364 -8.44 12.89 3.36
N ASN A 365 -9.53 12.12 3.32
CA ASN A 365 -9.57 10.77 2.78
C ASN A 365 -10.88 10.53 2.03
N THR A 366 -10.80 9.78 0.94
CA THR A 366 -11.94 9.13 0.31
C THR A 366 -11.55 7.72 -0.11
N CYS A 367 -12.39 6.73 0.22
CA CYS A 367 -12.24 5.34 -0.23
C CYS A 367 -13.50 4.92 -1.01
N TYR A 368 -13.39 4.91 -2.34
CA TYR A 368 -14.37 4.28 -3.21
C TYR A 368 -14.26 2.75 -3.13
N SER A 369 -15.37 2.08 -3.39
CA SER A 369 -15.43 0.63 -3.58
C SER A 369 -16.39 0.30 -4.70
N LEU A 370 -15.92 -0.48 -5.67
CA LEU A 370 -16.76 -1.04 -6.72
C LEU A 370 -17.36 -2.36 -6.26
N LEU A 371 -18.69 -2.46 -6.28
CA LEU A 371 -19.38 -3.73 -6.07
C LEU A 371 -19.57 -4.47 -7.38
N SER A 372 -19.77 -3.74 -8.48
CA SER A 372 -19.83 -4.20 -9.87
C SER A 372 -19.36 -3.05 -10.78
N PRO A 373 -19.22 -3.24 -12.12
CA PRO A 373 -18.76 -2.17 -13.01
C PRO A 373 -19.55 -0.86 -12.92
N ASN A 374 -20.85 -0.93 -12.61
CA ASN A 374 -21.74 0.22 -12.53
C ASN A 374 -22.31 0.46 -11.11
N TYR A 375 -21.71 -0.14 -10.08
CA TYR A 375 -22.17 0.01 -8.70
C TYR A 375 -21.00 0.41 -7.81
N GLY A 376 -20.89 1.69 -7.49
CA GLY A 376 -19.90 2.24 -6.58
C GLY A 376 -20.51 2.71 -5.27
N ILE A 377 -19.72 2.63 -4.19
CA ILE A 377 -20.01 3.25 -2.89
C ILE A 377 -18.74 3.89 -2.32
N SER A 378 -18.87 4.95 -1.53
CA SER A 378 -17.74 5.68 -0.97
C SER A 378 -17.85 5.90 0.54
N ILE A 379 -16.71 6.22 1.14
CA ILE A 379 -16.61 6.84 2.45
C ILE A 379 -15.61 7.99 2.34
N ALA A 380 -15.99 9.17 2.83
CA ALA A 380 -15.16 10.36 2.81
C ALA A 380 -15.06 10.98 4.21
N ALA A 381 -13.96 11.68 4.48
CA ALA A 381 -13.76 12.43 5.70
C ALA A 381 -12.71 13.54 5.51
N VAL A 382 -12.88 14.61 6.27
CA VAL A 382 -11.92 15.72 6.37
C VAL A 382 -11.45 15.81 7.82
N TYR A 383 -10.18 16.13 8.04
CA TYR A 383 -9.57 16.12 9.36
C TYR A 383 -8.75 17.38 9.63
N ASN A 384 -8.69 17.76 10.91
CA ASN A 384 -7.70 18.69 11.46
C ASN A 384 -6.61 17.89 12.18
N ALA A 385 -5.34 18.17 11.91
CA ALA A 385 -4.26 17.71 12.78
C ALA A 385 -3.97 18.78 13.85
N LEU A 386 -4.36 18.52 15.09
CA LEU A 386 -4.12 19.39 16.24
C LEU A 386 -2.76 19.05 16.88
N ASP A 387 -2.45 19.62 18.04
CA ASP A 387 -1.18 19.36 18.74
C ASP A 387 -1.02 17.91 19.19
N ASP A 388 -2.09 17.32 19.69
CA ASP A 388 -2.12 16.03 20.38
C ASP A 388 -2.80 14.92 19.58
N LYS A 389 -3.72 15.29 18.67
CA LYS A 389 -4.52 14.33 17.89
C LYS A 389 -4.86 14.80 16.48
N ILE A 390 -5.22 13.85 15.63
CA ILE A 390 -5.99 14.12 14.40
C ILE A 390 -7.46 13.93 14.76
N GLN A 391 -8.34 14.82 14.29
CA GLN A 391 -9.78 14.72 14.53
C GLN A 391 -10.58 15.02 13.28
N ASN A 392 -11.77 14.42 13.17
CA ASN A 392 -12.73 14.75 12.11
C ASN A 392 -13.14 16.22 12.19
N VAL A 393 -13.45 16.80 11.04
CA VAL A 393 -14.14 18.08 10.95
C VAL A 393 -15.64 17.82 11.02
N ASP A 394 -16.31 18.45 11.98
CA ASP A 394 -17.75 18.28 12.18
C ASP A 394 -18.53 18.65 10.92
N GLY A 395 -19.51 17.82 10.56
CA GLY A 395 -20.33 17.99 9.35
C GLY A 395 -19.64 17.67 8.03
N ALA A 396 -18.38 17.22 8.02
CA ALA A 396 -17.66 16.85 6.80
C ALA A 396 -17.51 15.32 6.66
N GLY A 397 -17.79 14.82 5.46
CA GLY A 397 -17.62 13.40 5.12
C GLY A 397 -18.89 12.57 5.29
N GLY A 398 -18.72 11.28 5.56
CA GLY A 398 -19.80 10.29 5.64
C GLY A 398 -19.60 9.14 4.66
N VAL A 399 -20.56 8.23 4.64
CA VAL A 399 -20.66 7.16 3.64
C VAL A 399 -21.73 7.52 2.61
N SER A 400 -21.75 6.83 1.47
CA SER A 400 -22.87 6.91 0.53
C SER A 400 -24.22 6.76 1.24
N PRO A 401 -25.29 7.43 0.79
CA PRO A 401 -26.63 7.23 1.36
C PRO A 401 -27.05 5.77 1.18
N GLU A 402 -27.73 5.20 2.17
CA GLU A 402 -28.18 3.79 2.13
C GLU A 402 -29.18 3.53 1.00
N THR A 403 -30.07 4.49 0.75
CA THR A 403 -31.03 4.46 -0.35
C THR A 403 -30.50 5.22 -1.57
N ASP A 404 -30.81 4.70 -2.74
CA ASP A 404 -30.55 5.34 -4.04
C ASP A 404 -31.77 5.06 -4.95
N PRO A 405 -32.91 5.73 -4.70
CA PRO A 405 -34.18 5.36 -5.32
C PRO A 405 -34.17 5.46 -6.85
N ASP A 406 -33.36 6.36 -7.41
CA ASP A 406 -33.21 6.55 -8.85
C ASP A 406 -32.06 5.71 -9.44
N GLY A 407 -31.31 4.97 -8.61
CA GLY A 407 -30.16 4.16 -9.00
C GLY A 407 -28.97 4.92 -9.59
N HIS A 408 -29.02 6.26 -9.56
CA HIS A 408 -28.03 7.12 -10.21
C HIS A 408 -26.77 7.31 -9.38
N ILE A 409 -26.87 7.31 -8.05
CA ILE A 409 -25.72 7.54 -7.16
C ILE A 409 -24.71 6.41 -7.32
N ARG A 410 -25.14 5.15 -7.33
CA ARG A 410 -24.23 4.00 -7.47
C ARG A 410 -23.46 4.04 -8.80
N ILE A 411 -24.14 4.38 -9.89
CA ILE A 411 -23.52 4.50 -11.22
C ILE A 411 -22.52 5.65 -11.25
N LEU A 412 -22.86 6.81 -10.68
CA LEU A 412 -21.97 7.96 -10.61
C LEU A 412 -20.75 7.68 -9.73
N GLU A 413 -20.92 7.05 -8.58
CA GLU A 413 -19.82 6.70 -7.69
C GLU A 413 -18.86 5.68 -8.32
N ALA A 414 -19.36 4.76 -9.15
CA ALA A 414 -18.50 3.86 -9.93
C ALA A 414 -17.62 4.66 -10.91
N LYS A 415 -18.21 5.61 -11.65
CA LYS A 415 -17.46 6.51 -12.55
C LYS A 415 -16.46 7.38 -11.78
N TYR A 416 -16.87 7.91 -10.63
CA TYR A 416 -16.00 8.73 -9.79
C TYR A 416 -14.86 7.93 -9.16
N ALA A 417 -15.01 6.63 -8.92
CA ALA A 417 -13.91 5.78 -8.49
C ALA A 417 -12.79 5.75 -9.52
N TYR A 418 -13.13 5.58 -10.81
CA TYR A 418 -12.18 5.62 -11.92
C TYR A 418 -11.54 7.01 -12.06
N ALA A 419 -12.36 8.07 -12.07
CA ALA A 419 -11.86 9.44 -12.17
C ALA A 419 -10.94 9.82 -11.00
N TRP A 420 -11.27 9.38 -9.79
CA TRP A 420 -10.41 9.52 -8.61
C TRP A 420 -9.08 8.81 -8.83
N TYR A 421 -9.09 7.56 -9.29
CA TYR A 421 -7.88 6.78 -9.49
C TYR A 421 -6.95 7.43 -10.53
N GLU A 422 -7.50 7.84 -11.67
CA GLU A 422 -6.75 8.54 -12.72
C GLU A 422 -6.14 9.86 -12.22
N SER A 423 -6.94 10.69 -11.55
CA SER A 423 -6.50 11.98 -11.00
C SER A 423 -5.43 11.79 -9.92
N GLN A 424 -5.65 10.86 -9.00
CA GLN A 424 -4.76 10.60 -7.87
C GLN A 424 -3.41 10.05 -8.34
N THR A 425 -3.41 9.12 -9.29
CA THR A 425 -2.16 8.56 -9.83
C THR A 425 -1.43 9.57 -10.73
N ALA A 426 -2.14 10.38 -11.50
CA ALA A 426 -1.54 11.47 -12.27
C ALA A 426 -0.92 12.55 -11.37
N ASP A 427 -1.54 12.87 -10.23
CA ASP A 427 -1.00 13.84 -9.27
C ASP A 427 0.26 13.35 -8.55
N ILE A 428 0.52 12.05 -8.54
CA ILE A 428 1.66 11.49 -7.80
C ILE A 428 2.78 11.03 -8.74
N PHE A 429 2.43 10.30 -9.80
CA PHE A 429 3.39 9.56 -10.62
C PHE A 429 3.64 10.17 -12.00
N LYS A 430 2.83 11.15 -12.45
CA LYS A 430 2.96 11.78 -13.77
C LYS A 430 3.49 13.21 -13.69
#